data_AF-A0A8C4U212-F1
#
_entry.id   AF-A0A8C4U212-F1
#
_cell.length_a   1.000
_cell.length_b   1.000
_cell.length_c   1.000
_cell.angle_alpha   90.00
_cell.angle_beta   90.00
_cell.angle_gamma   90.00
#
_symmetry.space_group_name_H-M   'P 1'
#
loop_
_entity.id
_entity.type
_entity.pdbx_description
1 polymer ?
#
loop_
_entity_poly.entity_id
_entity_poly.type
_entity_poly.pdbx_seq_one_letter_code
_entity_poly.pdbx_strand_id
1 'polypeptide(L)'
;MDNNLNFFSVSSDGRIVSWTLVKNELVHTDVIKLSVEGTMTQGPERLQLQTFGCGTSFDFHKKIDYLFLVGTEEGKIYKAHVFDLSINKYEALCTQLVVAKKKNKITHIQFNPVYPIVIIGDERGHVTSLKLSPNLRRMPKEKKGQEVKKGPEVEIAKLDKLLNLVRDLESKAGK
;
A
#
# COMPACT_ATOMS: atom_id res chain seq x y z
N MET A 1 25.43 -3.97 -3.53
CA MET A 1 24.09 -3.84 -2.90
C MET A 1 23.44 -2.75 -3.70
N ASP A 2 22.70 -3.18 -4.70
CA ASP A 2 22.68 -2.46 -5.96
C ASP A 2 21.51 -1.50 -5.90
N ASN A 3 21.81 -0.21 -6.10
CA ASN A 3 20.92 0.94 -6.00
C ASN A 3 19.91 0.92 -7.17
N ASN A 4 19.20 -0.21 -7.29
CA ASN A 4 18.34 -0.56 -8.40
C ASN A 4 17.09 0.30 -8.36
N LEU A 5 16.56 0.64 -9.54
CA LEU A 5 15.35 1.44 -9.64
C LEU A 5 14.15 0.59 -9.23
N ASN A 6 13.36 1.11 -8.30
CA ASN A 6 12.16 0.46 -7.77
C ASN A 6 10.91 1.28 -8.11
N PHE A 7 9.83 0.59 -8.48
CA PHE A 7 8.50 1.21 -8.58
C PHE A 7 7.43 0.24 -8.11
N PHE A 8 6.25 0.77 -7.80
CA PHE A 8 5.12 -0.01 -7.33
C PHE A 8 3.97 0.08 -8.32
N SER A 9 3.14 -0.94 -8.36
CA SER A 9 1.88 -0.94 -9.10
C SER A 9 0.76 -1.52 -8.24
N VAL A 10 -0.47 -1.12 -8.53
CA VAL A 10 -1.68 -1.74 -8.02
C VAL A 10 -2.45 -2.37 -9.19
N SER A 11 -3.04 -3.53 -8.97
CA SER A 11 -3.81 -4.30 -9.96
C SER A 11 -5.26 -4.52 -9.51
N SER A 12 -6.15 -4.75 -10.48
CA SER A 12 -7.57 -5.05 -10.24
C SER A 12 -7.79 -6.40 -9.54
N ASP A 13 -6.81 -7.30 -9.56
CA ASP A 13 -6.84 -8.54 -8.77
C ASP A 13 -6.45 -8.34 -7.30
N GLY A 14 -6.29 -7.07 -6.89
CA GLY A 14 -6.02 -6.66 -5.52
C GLY A 14 -4.55 -6.75 -5.12
N ARG A 15 -3.63 -7.05 -6.05
CA ARG A 15 -2.20 -7.08 -5.75
C ARG A 15 -1.58 -5.69 -5.81
N ILE A 16 -0.76 -5.38 -4.81
CA ILE A 16 0.23 -4.33 -4.88
C ILE A 16 1.58 -5.01 -5.05
N VAL A 17 2.29 -4.64 -6.11
CA VAL A 17 3.52 -5.29 -6.56
C VAL A 17 4.65 -4.29 -6.53
N SER A 18 5.81 -4.71 -6.02
CA SER A 18 7.08 -3.99 -6.13
C SER A 18 7.85 -4.56 -7.30
N TRP A 19 8.30 -3.68 -8.19
CA TRP A 19 9.12 -4.00 -9.34
C TRP A 19 10.51 -3.44 -9.11
N THR A 20 11.54 -4.26 -9.29
CA THR A 20 12.94 -3.83 -9.29
C THR A 20 13.52 -4.06 -10.66
N LEU A 21 14.11 -3.01 -11.24
CA LEU A 21 14.91 -3.12 -12.44
C LEU A 21 16.30 -3.66 -12.09
N VAL A 22 16.58 -4.89 -12.49
CA VAL A 22 17.89 -5.54 -12.34
C VAL A 22 18.50 -5.67 -13.73
N LYS A 23 19.52 -4.86 -14.01
CA LYS A 23 20.10 -4.72 -15.36
C LYS A 23 19.02 -4.31 -16.37
N ASN A 24 18.58 -5.25 -17.22
CA ASN A 24 17.54 -5.05 -18.23
C ASN A 24 16.26 -5.86 -17.95
N GLU A 25 16.12 -6.45 -16.77
CA GLU A 25 14.99 -7.28 -16.40
C GLU A 25 14.19 -6.64 -15.25
N LEU A 26 12.87 -6.75 -15.32
CA LEU A 26 11.96 -6.36 -14.25
C LEU A 26 11.66 -7.59 -13.39
N VAL A 27 12.11 -7.56 -12.15
CA VAL A 27 11.79 -8.57 -11.14
C VAL A 27 10.65 -8.06 -10.29
N HIS A 28 9.57 -8.84 -10.20
CA HIS A 28 8.38 -8.48 -9.42
C HIS A 28 8.35 -9.21 -8.07
N THR A 29 7.68 -8.60 -7.10
CA THR A 29 7.44 -9.17 -5.77
C THR A 29 6.08 -8.69 -5.30
N ASP A 30 5.19 -9.62 -4.93
CA ASP A 30 3.88 -9.28 -4.38
C ASP A 30 4.08 -8.74 -2.96
N VAL A 31 3.60 -7.52 -2.72
CA VAL A 31 3.84 -6.77 -1.49
C VAL A 31 2.61 -6.81 -0.59
N ILE A 32 1.42 -6.61 -1.16
CA ILE A 32 0.15 -6.61 -0.42
C ILE A 32 -0.92 -7.24 -1.31
N LYS A 33 -1.87 -7.96 -0.68
CA LYS A 33 -3.07 -8.45 -1.35
C LYS A 33 -4.31 -7.90 -0.66
N LEU A 34 -5.02 -7.00 -1.33
CA LEU A 34 -6.23 -6.37 -0.81
C LEU A 34 -7.30 -7.44 -0.57
N SER A 35 -7.63 -7.69 0.69
CA SER A 35 -8.75 -8.56 1.07
C SER A 35 -10.03 -7.74 1.23
N VAL A 36 -11.16 -8.33 0.82
CA VAL A 36 -12.49 -7.82 1.19
C VAL A 36 -12.96 -8.61 2.40
N GLU A 37 -12.96 -8.00 3.58
CA GLU A 37 -13.74 -8.52 4.69
C GLU A 37 -15.24 -8.38 4.34
N GLY A 38 -15.94 -9.52 4.21
CA GLY A 38 -17.41 -9.51 4.24
C GLY A 38 -18.21 -10.37 3.25
N THR A 39 -17.63 -11.26 2.43
CA THR A 39 -18.44 -12.19 1.62
C THR A 39 -18.03 -13.65 1.82
N MET A 40 -18.35 -14.19 3.00
CA MET A 40 -18.72 -15.60 3.10
C MET A 40 -20.12 -15.78 2.48
N THR A 41 -20.24 -15.66 1.16
CA THR A 41 -21.44 -16.16 0.50
C THR A 41 -21.30 -17.67 0.43
N GLN A 42 -22.03 -18.38 1.30
CA GLN A 42 -22.21 -19.82 1.17
C GLN A 42 -22.93 -20.09 -0.15
N GLY A 43 -22.17 -20.30 -1.22
CA GLY A 43 -22.68 -20.91 -2.44
C GLY A 43 -23.01 -22.38 -2.18
N PRO A 44 -23.99 -22.96 -2.90
CA PRO A 44 -24.11 -24.40 -2.94
C PRO A 44 -22.85 -24.93 -3.65
N GLU A 45 -22.16 -25.86 -2.99
CA GLU A 45 -20.87 -26.44 -3.36
C GLU A 45 -19.61 -25.66 -2.95
N ARG A 46 -18.59 -26.45 -2.59
CA ARG A 46 -17.37 -26.11 -1.84
C ARG A 46 -16.37 -25.20 -2.57
N LEU A 47 -16.81 -24.15 -3.26
CA LEU A 47 -15.92 -23.08 -3.73
C LEU A 47 -15.95 -21.90 -2.75
N GLN A 48 -14.96 -21.84 -1.85
CA GLN A 48 -14.68 -20.61 -1.09
C GLN A 48 -14.05 -19.57 -2.04
N LEU A 49 -14.89 -18.73 -2.65
CA LEU A 49 -14.43 -17.61 -3.47
C LEU A 49 -13.94 -16.48 -2.55
N GLN A 50 -12.63 -16.44 -2.32
CA GLN A 50 -11.99 -15.32 -1.64
C GLN A 50 -12.14 -14.07 -2.52
N THR A 51 -12.95 -13.11 -2.08
CA THR A 51 -13.14 -11.84 -2.81
C THR A 51 -12.00 -10.90 -2.44
N PHE A 52 -11.22 -10.47 -3.43
CA PHE A 52 -10.16 -9.48 -3.27
C PHE A 52 -10.68 -8.09 -3.59
N GLY A 53 -10.12 -7.07 -2.95
CA GLY A 53 -10.51 -5.68 -3.21
C GLY A 53 -9.87 -5.23 -4.52
N CYS A 54 -10.66 -4.80 -5.48
CA CYS A 54 -10.13 -4.41 -6.78
C CYS A 54 -9.40 -3.06 -6.66
N GLY A 55 -8.06 -3.07 -6.72
CA GLY A 55 -7.27 -1.85 -6.65
C GLY A 55 -7.40 -1.01 -7.92
N THR A 56 -7.57 0.30 -7.77
CA THR A 56 -7.87 1.22 -8.90
C THR A 56 -6.92 2.40 -8.98
N SER A 57 -6.35 2.82 -7.86
CA SER A 57 -5.45 3.98 -7.78
C SER A 57 -4.59 3.87 -6.52
N PHE A 58 -3.43 4.51 -6.51
CA PHE A 58 -2.61 4.61 -5.31
C PHE A 58 -1.70 5.85 -5.40
N ASP A 59 -1.26 6.36 -4.25
CA ASP A 59 -0.25 7.42 -4.19
C ASP A 59 0.61 7.29 -2.92
N PHE A 60 1.88 7.66 -3.04
CA PHE A 60 2.82 7.70 -1.93
C PHE A 60 2.70 8.99 -1.14
N HIS A 61 2.88 8.85 0.18
CA HIS A 61 2.99 9.98 1.08
C HIS A 61 4.25 10.78 0.77
N LYS A 62 4.12 12.10 0.60
CA LYS A 62 5.17 12.98 0.05
C LYS A 62 6.41 13.21 0.94
N LYS A 63 6.45 12.59 2.12
CA LYS A 63 7.54 12.70 3.11
C LYS A 63 7.88 11.37 3.80
N ILE A 64 7.10 10.33 3.54
CA ILE A 64 7.20 9.05 4.24
C ILE A 64 7.17 7.99 3.13
N ASP A 65 8.34 7.66 2.60
CA ASP A 65 8.50 6.97 1.31
C ASP A 65 7.91 5.55 1.28
N TYR A 66 7.62 5.01 2.45
CA TYR A 66 7.05 3.67 2.64
C TYR A 66 5.56 3.67 3.02
N LEU A 67 4.95 4.84 3.11
CA LEU A 67 3.53 4.99 3.38
C LEU A 67 2.83 5.35 2.07
N PHE A 68 1.81 4.58 1.72
CA PHE A 68 0.97 4.88 0.57
C PHE A 68 -0.49 4.56 0.87
N LEU A 69 -1.38 5.16 0.08
CA LEU A 69 -2.81 4.89 0.09
C LEU A 69 -3.19 4.19 -1.20
N VAL A 70 -4.11 3.25 -1.11
CA VAL A 70 -4.67 2.52 -2.25
C VAL A 70 -6.18 2.70 -2.24
N GLY A 71 -6.74 3.12 -3.38
CA GLY A 71 -8.16 3.22 -3.63
C GLY A 71 -8.67 1.97 -4.32
N THR A 72 -9.91 1.61 -4.03
CA THR A 72 -10.54 0.42 -4.62
C THR A 72 -11.87 0.71 -5.29
N GLU A 73 -12.33 -0.28 -6.06
CA GLU A 73 -13.63 -0.28 -6.72
C GLU A 73 -14.79 -0.26 -5.74
N GLU A 74 -14.61 -0.80 -4.54
CA GLU A 74 -15.65 -0.81 -3.50
C GLU A 74 -15.77 0.55 -2.77
N GLY A 75 -14.94 1.53 -3.14
CA GLY A 75 -14.94 2.86 -2.52
C GLY A 75 -14.16 2.93 -1.20
N LYS A 76 -13.32 1.93 -0.94
CA LYS A 76 -12.47 1.85 0.26
C LYS A 76 -11.09 2.43 -0.03
N ILE A 77 -10.51 3.05 1.00
CA ILE A 77 -9.11 3.44 0.99
C ILE A 77 -8.36 2.57 1.98
N TYR A 78 -7.35 1.89 1.48
CA TYR A 78 -6.44 1.07 2.25
C TYR A 78 -5.17 1.87 2.49
N LYS A 79 -4.76 1.90 3.76
CA LYS A 79 -3.47 2.45 4.17
C LYS A 79 -2.48 1.32 4.31
N ALA A 80 -1.36 1.45 3.61
CA ALA A 80 -0.29 0.47 3.62
C ALA A 80 1.01 1.07 4.13
N HIS A 81 1.76 0.30 4.90
CA HIS A 81 3.17 0.59 5.21
C HIS A 81 4.01 -0.55 4.66
N VAL A 82 5.10 -0.24 3.95
CA VAL A 82 6.05 -1.28 3.52
C VAL A 82 6.77 -1.92 4.73
N PHE A 83 6.80 -1.24 5.88
CA PHE A 83 7.46 -1.71 7.11
C PHE A 83 6.74 -2.85 7.82
N ASP A 84 5.42 -2.98 7.66
CA ASP A 84 4.65 -4.02 8.36
C ASP A 84 4.66 -5.36 7.62
N LEU A 85 5.31 -5.43 6.46
CA LEU A 85 5.41 -6.64 5.65
C LEU A 85 6.21 -7.76 6.33
N SER A 86 6.99 -7.44 7.36
CA SER A 86 7.66 -8.46 8.18
C SER A 86 6.74 -9.11 9.22
N ILE A 87 5.60 -8.50 9.55
CA ILE A 87 4.70 -8.95 10.62
C ILE A 87 3.30 -9.30 10.05
N ASN A 88 2.68 -8.42 9.26
CA ASN A 88 1.42 -8.69 8.58
C ASN A 88 1.60 -8.58 7.05
N LYS A 89 2.13 -9.67 6.47
CA LYS A 89 2.68 -9.73 5.11
C LYS A 89 1.67 -9.48 3.99
N TYR A 90 0.36 -9.54 4.27
CA TYR A 90 -0.67 -9.50 3.23
C TYR A 90 -1.84 -8.57 3.52
N GLU A 91 -1.91 -7.95 4.70
CA GLU A 91 -3.06 -7.12 5.08
C GLU A 91 -2.69 -5.65 5.25
N ALA A 92 -3.59 -4.79 4.80
CA ALA A 92 -3.43 -3.36 5.00
C ALA A 92 -3.59 -3.00 6.48
N LEU A 93 -2.80 -2.04 6.94
CA LEU A 93 -2.77 -1.64 8.35
C LEU A 93 -4.03 -0.94 8.84
N CYS A 94 -4.71 -0.25 7.93
CA CYS A 94 -6.06 0.19 8.20
C CYS A 94 -6.85 0.35 6.90
N THR A 95 -8.11 -0.05 6.98
CA THR A 95 -9.09 0.16 5.92
C THR A 95 -10.05 1.24 6.38
N GLN A 96 -10.18 2.32 5.61
CA GLN A 96 -11.16 3.36 5.87
C GLN A 96 -12.12 3.42 4.69
N LEU A 97 -13.42 3.28 4.96
CA LEU A 97 -14.43 3.60 3.97
C LEU A 97 -14.50 5.12 3.83
N VAL A 98 -14.07 5.64 2.68
CA VAL A 98 -14.06 7.08 2.44
C VAL A 98 -15.26 7.52 1.61
N VAL A 99 -15.75 6.68 0.70
CA VAL A 99 -16.95 7.02 -0.05
C VAL A 99 -18.19 6.55 0.70
N ALA A 100 -18.96 7.52 1.21
CA ALA A 100 -20.12 7.29 2.09
C ALA A 100 -21.28 6.55 1.39
N LYS A 101 -21.35 6.59 0.05
CA LYS A 101 -22.32 5.79 -0.72
C LYS A 101 -21.70 4.43 -0.96
N LYS A 102 -22.21 3.39 -0.27
CA LYS A 102 -21.88 1.98 -0.52
C LYS A 102 -21.87 1.75 -2.04
N LYS A 103 -20.71 1.40 -2.61
CA LYS A 103 -20.45 1.14 -4.05
C LYS A 103 -20.23 2.38 -4.93
N ASN A 104 -19.25 3.21 -4.60
CA ASN A 104 -18.73 4.18 -5.58
C ASN A 104 -17.23 3.99 -5.74
N LYS A 105 -16.79 3.71 -6.96
CA LYS A 105 -15.39 3.44 -7.30
C LYS A 105 -14.53 4.67 -7.09
N ILE A 106 -13.40 4.49 -6.40
CA ILE A 106 -12.36 5.51 -6.35
C ILE A 106 -11.58 5.45 -7.66
N THR A 107 -11.38 6.60 -8.30
CA THR A 107 -10.66 6.70 -9.57
C THR A 107 -9.29 7.34 -9.38
N HIS A 108 -9.15 8.23 -8.40
CA HIS A 108 -7.91 8.97 -8.17
C HIS A 108 -7.67 9.17 -6.67
N ILE A 109 -6.42 9.01 -6.25
CA ILE A 109 -5.95 9.40 -4.92
C ILE A 109 -4.69 10.23 -5.13
N GLN A 110 -4.61 11.37 -4.47
CA GLN A 110 -3.42 12.20 -4.50
C GLN A 110 -3.15 12.85 -3.15
N PHE A 111 -1.95 12.64 -2.63
CA PHE A 111 -1.43 13.40 -1.50
C PHE A 111 -1.05 14.81 -1.93
N ASN A 112 -1.45 15.79 -1.13
CA ASN A 112 -0.95 17.15 -1.27
C ASN A 112 0.53 17.20 -0.81
N PRO A 113 1.43 17.82 -1.60
CA PRO A 113 2.86 17.91 -1.28
C PRO A 113 3.20 18.82 -0.09
N VAL A 114 2.35 19.80 0.19
CA VAL A 114 2.60 20.82 1.22
C VAL A 114 1.79 20.56 2.47
N TYR A 115 0.49 20.35 2.30
CA TYR A 115 -0.47 20.20 3.39
C TYR A 115 -0.79 18.73 3.66
N PRO A 116 -1.11 18.35 4.91
CA PRO A 116 -1.46 16.98 5.27
C PRO A 116 -2.91 16.67 4.86
N ILE A 117 -3.18 16.73 3.56
CA ILE A 117 -4.47 16.57 2.92
C ILE A 117 -4.31 15.53 1.81
N VAL A 118 -5.33 14.70 1.63
CA VAL A 118 -5.46 13.81 0.48
C VAL A 118 -6.72 14.17 -0.29
N ILE A 119 -6.61 14.22 -1.61
CA ILE A 119 -7.70 14.45 -2.54
C ILE A 119 -8.06 13.12 -3.20
N ILE A 120 -9.35 12.82 -3.23
CA ILE A 120 -9.88 11.56 -3.74
C ILE A 120 -10.98 11.86 -4.74
N GLY A 121 -10.80 11.37 -5.97
CA GLY A 121 -11.83 11.42 -7.01
C GLY A 121 -12.59 10.10 -7.08
N ASP A 122 -13.90 10.18 -7.33
CA ASP A 122 -14.73 9.00 -7.59
C ASP A 122 -15.26 8.95 -9.04
N GLU A 123 -15.85 7.82 -9.43
CA GLU A 123 -16.37 7.59 -10.80
C GLU A 123 -17.56 8.47 -11.18
N ARG A 124 -18.22 9.10 -10.20
CA ARG A 124 -19.34 10.03 -10.44
C ARG A 124 -18.86 11.47 -10.62
N GLY A 125 -17.55 11.69 -10.59
CA GLY A 125 -16.93 13.01 -10.69
C GLY A 125 -16.96 13.80 -9.38
N HIS A 126 -17.32 13.20 -8.24
CA HIS A 126 -17.16 13.90 -6.96
C HIS A 126 -15.70 13.87 -6.53
N VAL A 127 -15.29 14.96 -5.90
CA VAL A 127 -13.97 15.11 -5.29
C VAL A 127 -14.14 15.26 -3.79
N THR A 128 -13.54 14.37 -3.02
CA THR A 128 -13.52 14.38 -1.57
C THR A 128 -12.13 14.79 -1.09
N SER A 129 -12.06 15.81 -0.22
CA SER A 129 -10.84 16.24 0.44
C SER A 129 -10.83 15.80 1.90
N LEU A 130 -9.83 15.02 2.30
CA LEU A 130 -9.67 14.55 3.67
C LEU A 130 -8.39 15.07 4.32
N LYS A 131 -8.47 15.40 5.61
CA LYS A 131 -7.30 15.73 6.42
C LYS A 131 -6.66 14.45 6.97
N LEU A 132 -5.34 14.32 6.81
CA LEU A 132 -4.59 13.19 7.37
C LEU A 132 -4.65 13.23 8.90
N SER A 133 -4.87 12.06 9.50
CA SER A 133 -4.85 11.93 10.96
C SER A 133 -3.51 12.37 11.54
N PRO A 134 -3.45 12.81 12.81
CA PRO A 134 -2.17 13.15 13.46
C PRO A 134 -1.10 12.05 13.36
N ASN A 135 -1.51 10.77 13.32
CA ASN A 135 -0.62 9.63 13.23
C ASN A 135 0.00 9.47 11.83
N LEU A 136 -0.65 9.97 10.78
CA LEU A 136 -0.09 10.01 9.43
C LEU A 136 0.76 11.27 9.19
N ARG A 137 0.65 12.27 10.07
CA ARG A 137 1.47 13.49 10.02
C ARG A 137 2.81 13.36 10.73
N ARG A 138 2.91 12.45 11.71
CA ARG A 138 4.09 12.29 12.55
C ARG A 138 5.02 11.25 11.93
N MET A 139 6.29 11.61 11.77
CA MET A 139 7.33 10.61 11.56
C MET A 139 7.38 9.67 12.77
N PRO A 140 7.69 8.37 12.60
CA PRO A 140 7.87 7.47 13.73
C PRO A 140 8.88 8.05 14.72
N LYS A 141 8.53 8.04 16.00
CA LYS A 141 9.42 8.56 17.05
C LYS A 141 10.64 7.65 17.18
N GLU A 142 11.81 8.26 17.27
CA GLU A 142 13.09 7.59 17.47
C GLU A 142 13.07 6.82 18.81
N LYS A 143 13.68 5.62 18.84
CA LYS A 143 13.99 4.95 20.11
C LYS A 143 15.10 5.75 20.79
N LYS A 144 14.91 6.11 22.07
CA LYS A 144 15.92 6.86 22.85
C LYS A 144 17.27 6.13 22.81
N GLY A 145 18.31 6.82 22.33
CA GLY A 145 19.69 6.35 22.34
C GLY A 145 20.27 5.88 20.99
N GLN A 146 19.52 5.96 19.89
CA GLN A 146 20.03 5.61 18.56
C GLN A 146 20.26 6.89 17.73
N GLU A 147 21.51 7.22 17.39
CA GLU A 147 21.79 8.27 16.38
C GLU A 147 21.31 7.77 15.02
N VAL A 148 20.15 8.26 14.58
CA VAL A 148 19.62 7.96 13.25
C VAL A 148 19.97 9.12 12.34
N LYS A 149 20.82 8.87 11.34
CA LYS A 149 21.02 9.81 10.23
C LYS A 149 19.64 10.15 9.64
N LYS A 150 19.33 11.44 9.51
CA LYS A 150 18.07 11.91 8.91
C LYS A 150 18.30 12.21 7.44
N GLY A 151 17.38 11.77 6.59
CA GLY A 151 17.43 12.06 5.16
C GLY A 151 16.71 11.00 4.33
N PRO A 152 16.38 11.31 3.06
CA PRO A 152 15.74 10.37 2.15
C PRO A 152 16.58 9.09 1.97
N GLU A 153 17.91 9.20 1.97
CA GLU A 153 18.81 8.03 1.87
C GLU A 153 18.56 6.97 2.94
N VAL A 154 18.22 7.39 4.16
CA VAL A 154 17.98 6.46 5.27
C VAL A 154 16.61 5.80 5.16
N GLU A 155 15.61 6.52 4.66
CA GLU A 155 14.28 5.93 4.39
C GLU A 155 14.31 4.99 3.20
N ILE A 156 15.05 5.34 2.14
CA ILE A 156 15.33 4.49 0.98
C ILE A 156 16.05 3.21 1.45
N ALA A 157 17.13 3.33 2.22
CA ALA A 157 17.87 2.16 2.71
C ALA A 157 17.02 1.25 3.61
N LYS A 158 16.10 1.81 4.41
CA LYS A 158 15.13 1.01 5.17
C LYS A 158 14.14 0.31 4.24
N LEU A 159 13.61 1.00 3.24
CA LEU A 159 12.69 0.44 2.25
C LEU A 159 13.33 -0.74 1.51
N ASP A 160 14.55 -0.56 1.00
CA ASP A 160 15.29 -1.62 0.30
C ASP A 160 15.53 -2.83 1.21
N LYS A 161 15.89 -2.59 2.47
CA LYS A 161 16.08 -3.67 3.46
C LYS A 161 14.80 -4.50 3.67
N LEU A 162 13.64 -3.84 3.70
CA LEU A 162 12.35 -4.52 3.87
C LEU A 162 11.96 -5.31 2.62
N LEU A 163 12.12 -4.71 1.44
CA LEU A 163 11.82 -5.38 0.17
C LEU A 163 12.67 -6.64 0.01
N ASN A 164 13.95 -6.58 0.38
CA ASN A 164 14.82 -7.76 0.39
C ASN A 164 14.33 -8.84 1.37
N LEU A 165 13.88 -8.46 2.57
CA LEU A 165 13.32 -9.42 3.53
C LEU A 165 12.07 -10.13 2.97
N VAL A 166 11.17 -9.41 2.30
CA VAL A 166 9.98 -9.98 1.68
C VAL A 166 10.35 -10.99 0.60
N ARG A 167 11.31 -10.65 -0.26
CA ARG A 167 11.84 -11.51 -1.33
C ARG A 167 12.46 -12.80 -0.81
N ASP A 168 13.32 -12.68 0.20
CA ASP A 168 13.98 -13.82 0.81
C ASP A 168 12.96 -14.81 1.40
N LEU A 169 11.88 -14.30 2.01
CA LEU A 169 10.81 -15.14 2.55
C LEU A 169 10.00 -15.85 1.46
N GLU A 170 9.73 -15.21 0.31
CA GLU A 170 9.03 -15.87 -0.82
C GLU A 170 9.88 -16.99 -1.44
N SER A 171 11.20 -16.76 -1.57
CA SER A 171 12.13 -17.78 -2.09
C SER A 171 12.20 -19.03 -1.21
N LYS A 172 11.95 -18.89 0.10
CA LYS A 172 11.92 -20.00 1.06
C LYS A 172 10.58 -20.72 1.10
N ALA A 173 9.46 -20.05 0.82
CA ALA A 173 8.13 -20.66 0.80
C ALA A 173 7.86 -21.46 -0.47
N GLY A 174 8.61 -21.21 -1.55
CA GLY A 174 8.55 -21.96 -2.81
C GLY A 174 9.47 -23.20 -2.89
N LYS A 175 10.14 -23.56 -1.80
CA LYS A 175 10.92 -24.82 -1.66
C LYS A 175 10.20 -25.75 -0.70
#